data_AF-A0A124INW1-F1
#
_entry.id   AF-A0A124INW1-F1
#
_cell.length_a   1.000
_cell.length_b   1.000
_cell.length_c   1.000
_cell.angle_alpha   90.00
_cell.angle_beta   90.00
_cell.angle_gamma   90.00
#
_symmetry.space_group_name_H-M   'P 1'
#
loop_
_entity.id
_entity.type
_entity.pdbx_description
1 polymer ?
#
loop_
_entity_poly.entity_id
_entity_poly.type
_entity_poly.pdbx_seq_one_letter_code
_entity_poly.pdbx_strand_id
1 'polypeptide(L)'
;MYWYFRSELAKLGQEIEQLWAPELRGASDEATFIATKGKVLDILNEMYGEKSREFRVVRLTNSPATVVKVVNHVMRRSDLNLPSSKVVNL
;
A
#
# COMPACT_ATOMS: atom_id res chain seq x y z
N MET A 1 -11.62 11.87 5.99
CA MET A 1 -10.60 11.67 4.93
C MET A 1 -9.69 10.48 5.24
N TYR A 2 -8.98 10.46 6.38
CA TYR A 2 -8.07 9.35 6.73
C TYR A 2 -8.72 7.95 6.79
N TRP A 3 -9.93 7.85 7.36
CA TRP A 3 -10.67 6.58 7.42
C TRP A 3 -11.11 6.05 6.04
N TYR A 4 -11.42 6.94 5.11
CA TYR A 4 -11.78 6.59 3.73
C TYR A 4 -10.58 5.96 2.99
N PHE A 5 -9.39 6.57 3.12
CA PHE A 5 -8.19 5.98 2.52
C PHE A 5 -7.84 4.63 3.11
N ARG A 6 -8.11 4.40 4.39
CA ARG A 6 -7.87 3.11 5.03
C ARG A 6 -8.80 2.02 4.49
N SER A 7 -10.10 2.30 4.37
CA SER A 7 -11.04 1.33 3.80
C SER A 7 -10.70 1.02 2.33
N GLU A 8 -10.35 2.05 1.55
CA GLU A 8 -9.96 1.86 0.15
C GLU A 8 -8.64 1.09 0.02
N LEU A 9 -7.61 1.42 0.81
CA LEU A 9 -6.36 0.67 0.81
C LEU A 9 -6.56 -0.79 1.22
N ALA A 10 -7.39 -1.06 2.21
CA ALA A 10 -7.68 -2.44 2.64
C ALA A 10 -8.35 -3.24 1.51
N LYS A 11 -9.33 -2.64 0.83
CA LYS A 11 -10.00 -3.25 -0.33
C LYS A 11 -9.02 -3.53 -1.48
N LEU A 12 -8.21 -2.55 -1.86
CA LEU A 12 -7.21 -2.70 -2.92
C LEU A 12 -6.15 -3.75 -2.55
N GLY A 13 -5.75 -3.83 -1.28
CA GLY A 13 -4.83 -4.86 -0.79
C GLY A 13 -5.40 -6.27 -0.96
N GLN A 14 -6.68 -6.45 -0.63
CA GLN A 14 -7.37 -7.72 -0.82
C GLN A 14 -7.52 -8.09 -2.31
N GLU A 15 -7.84 -7.12 -3.18
CA GLU A 15 -7.88 -7.35 -4.63
C GLU A 15 -6.52 -7.84 -5.15
N ILE A 16 -5.42 -7.21 -4.74
CA ILE A 16 -4.06 -7.62 -5.12
C ILE A 16 -3.72 -9.02 -4.60
N GLU A 17 -4.16 -9.36 -3.38
CA GLU A 17 -3.95 -10.69 -2.79
C GLU A 17 -4.67 -11.78 -3.60
N GLN A 18 -5.89 -11.51 -4.06
CA GLN A 18 -6.70 -12.43 -4.87
C GLN A 18 -6.11 -12.67 -6.27
N LEU A 19 -5.55 -11.65 -6.90
CA LEU A 19 -4.87 -11.77 -8.21
C LEU A 19 -3.66 -12.71 -8.16
N TRP A 20 -3.11 -12.98 -6.98
CA TRP A 20 -1.95 -13.84 -6.82
C TRP A 20 -2.31 -15.29 -6.48
N ALA A 21 -3.60 -15.62 -6.39
CA ALA A 21 -4.07 -16.99 -6.23
C ALA A 21 -3.55 -17.84 -7.42
N PRO A 22 -2.81 -18.95 -7.17
CA PRO A 22 -2.18 -19.74 -8.23
C PRO A 22 -3.15 -20.22 -9.31
N GLU A 23 -4.41 -20.41 -8.94
CA GLU A 23 -5.49 -20.93 -9.80
C GLU A 23 -5.97 -19.93 -10.86
N LEU A 24 -5.66 -18.63 -10.71
CA LEU A 24 -6.22 -17.57 -11.55
C LEU A 24 -5.22 -16.96 -12.54
N ARG A 25 -3.92 -17.29 -12.42
CA ARG A 25 -2.82 -16.63 -13.16
C ARG A 25 -3.03 -16.57 -14.68
N GLY A 26 -3.30 -15.38 -15.20
CA GLY A 26 -3.30 -15.05 -16.62
C GLY A 26 -2.78 -13.64 -16.92
N ALA A 27 -2.56 -13.32 -18.21
CA ALA A 27 -2.12 -11.97 -18.64
C ALA A 27 -3.09 -10.85 -18.22
N SER A 28 -4.36 -11.18 -18.02
CA SER A 28 -5.37 -10.27 -17.47
C SER A 28 -5.05 -9.84 -16.03
N ASP A 29 -4.39 -10.69 -15.23
CA ASP A 29 -4.08 -10.40 -13.83
C ASP A 29 -2.93 -9.41 -13.70
N GLU A 30 -1.98 -9.42 -14.64
CA GLU A 30 -0.87 -8.48 -14.66
C GLU A 30 -1.36 -7.06 -14.94
N ALA A 31 -2.23 -6.89 -15.95
CA ALA A 31 -2.85 -5.60 -16.24
C ALA A 31 -3.70 -5.10 -15.07
N THR A 32 -4.49 -6.00 -14.46
CA THR A 32 -5.31 -5.67 -13.28
C THR A 32 -4.42 -5.29 -12.10
N PHE A 33 -3.33 -6.02 -11.86
CA PHE A 33 -2.36 -5.71 -10.81
C PHE A 33 -1.74 -4.32 -11.00
N ILE A 34 -1.30 -3.98 -12.21
CA ILE A 34 -0.71 -2.66 -12.51
C ILE A 34 -1.73 -1.54 -12.24
N ALA A 35 -2.99 -1.73 -12.66
CA ALA A 35 -4.05 -0.75 -12.43
C ALA A 35 -4.37 -0.59 -10.93
N THR A 36 -4.52 -1.68 -10.19
CA THR A 36 -4.79 -1.66 -8.74
C THR A 36 -3.60 -1.08 -7.96
N LYS A 37 -2.37 -1.41 -8.36
CA LYS A 37 -1.14 -0.81 -7.82
C LYS A 37 -1.11 0.72 -8.03
N GLY A 38 -1.58 1.20 -9.18
CA GLY A 38 -1.70 2.63 -9.46
C GLY A 38 -2.58 3.35 -8.44
N LYS A 39 -3.77 2.82 -8.16
CA LYS A 39 -4.68 3.37 -7.15
C LYS A 39 -4.07 3.38 -5.75
N VAL A 40 -3.31 2.34 -5.39
CA VAL A 40 -2.56 2.31 -4.12
C VAL A 40 -1.53 3.45 -4.06
N LEU A 41 -0.82 3.71 -5.16
CA LEU A 41 0.15 4.81 -5.23
C LEU A 41 -0.52 6.18 -5.08
N ASP A 42 -1.67 6.40 -5.72
CA ASP A 42 -2.42 7.65 -5.59
C ASP A 42 -2.79 7.92 -4.12
N ILE A 43 -3.33 6.92 -3.43
CA ILE A 43 -3.68 7.03 -2.01
C ILE A 43 -2.43 7.27 -1.14
N LEU A 44 -1.34 6.52 -1.38
CA LEU A 44 -0.11 6.70 -0.61
C LEU A 44 0.52 8.08 -0.83
N ASN A 45 0.42 8.63 -2.04
CA ASN A 45 0.88 9.97 -2.34
C ASN A 45 0.06 11.02 -1.58
N GLU A 46 -1.26 10.87 -1.58
CA GLU A 46 -2.14 11.79 -0.87
C GLU A 46 -1.96 11.72 0.66
N MET A 47 -1.70 10.53 1.20
CA MET A 47 -1.48 10.35 2.65
C MET A 47 -0.09 10.78 3.13
N TYR A 48 0.96 10.49 2.34
CA TYR A 48 2.36 10.57 2.82
C TYR A 48 3.32 11.28 1.86
N GLY A 49 2.90 11.56 0.63
CA GLY A 49 3.71 12.15 -0.42
C GLY A 49 4.62 11.14 -1.14
N GLU A 50 5.04 11.49 -2.36
CA GLU A 50 5.89 10.65 -3.22
C GLU A 50 7.26 10.31 -2.62
N LYS A 51 7.74 11.13 -1.68
CA LYS A 51 9.03 10.93 -1.01
C LYS A 51 8.95 9.92 0.14
N SER A 52 7.74 9.50 0.54
CA SER A 52 7.53 8.52 1.60
C SER A 52 8.13 7.16 1.26
N ARG A 53 8.49 6.40 2.30
CA ARG A 53 9.06 5.07 2.13
C ARG A 53 8.03 4.13 1.50
N GLU A 54 6.79 4.22 1.95
CA GLU A 54 5.65 3.43 1.52
C GLU A 54 5.39 3.61 0.03
N PHE A 55 5.30 4.86 -0.44
CA PHE A 55 5.11 5.16 -1.86
C PHE A 55 6.27 4.61 -2.71
N ARG A 56 7.52 4.87 -2.29
CA ARG A 56 8.71 4.43 -3.04
C ARG A 56 8.80 2.92 -3.15
N VAL A 57 8.52 2.18 -2.07
CA VAL A 57 8.55 0.71 -2.07
C VAL A 57 7.49 0.15 -3.02
N VAL A 58 6.26 0.66 -2.95
CA VAL A 58 5.19 0.23 -3.87
C VAL A 58 5.56 0.57 -5.31
N ARG A 59 6.05 1.79 -5.57
CA ARG A 59 6.39 2.23 -6.93
C ARG A 59 7.39 1.29 -7.60
N LEU A 60 8.45 0.92 -6.88
CA LEU A 60 9.57 0.14 -7.41
C LEU A 60 9.33 -1.37 -7.46
N THR A 61 8.38 -1.90 -6.69
CA THR A 61 8.16 -3.35 -6.64
C THR A 61 7.18 -3.82 -7.71
N ASN A 62 7.46 -4.97 -8.34
CA ASN A 62 6.50 -5.70 -9.17
C ASN A 62 5.91 -6.92 -8.44
N SER A 63 6.15 -7.04 -7.12
CA SER A 63 5.67 -8.16 -6.31
C SER A 63 4.34 -7.81 -5.63
N PRO A 64 3.22 -8.48 -5.98
CA PRO A 64 1.93 -8.29 -5.31
C PRO A 64 2.02 -8.47 -3.79
N ALA A 65 2.72 -9.52 -3.33
CA ALA A 65 2.94 -9.79 -1.91
C ALA A 65 3.66 -8.62 -1.19
N THR A 66 4.54 -7.90 -1.89
CA THR A 66 5.22 -6.72 -1.32
C THR A 66 4.25 -5.55 -1.17
N VAL A 67 3.37 -5.32 -2.16
CA VAL A 67 2.34 -4.27 -2.08
C VAL A 67 1.38 -4.55 -0.92
N VAL A 68 0.90 -5.79 -0.79
CA VAL A 68 0.02 -6.21 0.33
C VAL A 68 0.69 -6.01 1.69
N LYS A 69 2.00 -6.33 1.81
CA LYS A 69 2.76 -6.06 3.04
C LYS A 69 2.80 -4.57 3.41
N VAL A 70 2.97 -3.69 2.42
CA VAL A 70 2.97 -2.23 2.66
C VAL A 70 1.57 -1.76 3.09
N VAL A 71 0.51 -2.21 2.42
CA VAL A 71 -0.88 -1.92 2.81
C VAL A 71 -1.12 -2.33 4.27
N ASN A 72 -0.77 -3.57 4.61
CA ASN A 72 -0.92 -4.08 5.98
C ASN A 72 -0.08 -3.31 7.00
N HIS A 73 1.12 -2.88 6.63
CA HIS A 73 1.94 -2.01 7.47
C HIS A 73 1.23 -0.69 7.76
N VAL A 74 0.70 -0.02 6.73
CA VAL A 74 -0.06 1.24 6.87
C VAL A 74 -1.31 1.04 7.73
N MET A 75 -2.02 -0.09 7.57
CA MET A 75 -3.21 -0.42 8.37
C MET A 75 -2.90 -0.68 9.85
N ARG A 76 -1.73 -1.24 10.17
CA ARG A 76 -1.32 -1.51 11.57
C ARG A 76 -0.68 -0.31 12.25
N ARG A 77 -0.15 0.64 11.50
CA ARG A 77 0.63 1.77 12.07
C ARG A 77 -0.22 2.81 12.82
N SER A 78 -1.55 2.74 12.77
CA SER A 78 -2.43 3.70 13.46
C SER A 78 -2.48 3.56 14.98
N ASP A 79 -1.95 2.47 15.55
CA ASP A 79 -1.84 2.34 17.01
C ASP A 79 -0.63 3.13 17.57
N LEU A 80 0.20 3.71 16.70
CA LEU A 80 1.46 4.37 17.06
C LEU A 80 1.46 5.90 16.86
N ASN A 81 0.30 6.52 16.63
CA ASN A 81 0.16 7.98 16.63
C ASN A 81 0.08 8.57 18.06
N LEU A 82 0.79 8.00 19.03
CA LEU A 82 1.37 8.80 20.10
C LEU A 82 2.63 9.45 19.52
N PRO A 83 2.80 10.78 19.60
CA PRO A 83 4.00 11.42 19.10
C PRO A 83 5.18 10.87 19.91
N SER A 84 5.96 9.97 19.32
CA SER A 84 7.32 9.74 19.77
C SER A 84 8.10 10.99 19.39
N SER A 85 8.02 12.00 20.27
CA SER A 85 9.01 13.05 20.40
C SER A 85 10.35 12.39 20.70
N LYS A 86 11.00 11.87 19.67
CA LYS A 86 12.45 11.71 19.67
C LYS A 86 13.00 12.88 18.89
N VAL A 87 12.93 14.04 19.54
CA VAL A 87 13.92 15.09 19.34
C VAL A 87 15.24 14.46 19.77
N VAL A 88 16.01 14.00 18.79
CA VAL A 88 17.41 13.67 19.01
C VAL A 88 18.15 14.99 18.85
N ASN A 89 18.49 15.63 19.97
CA ASN A 89 19.46 16.73 19.96
C ASN A 89 20.80 16.15 19.48
N LEU A 90 21.35 16.74 18.43
CA LEU A 90 22.77 16.72 18.10
C LEU A 90 23.27 18.16 18.14
#